data_AF-A0A2V8GG43-F1
#
_entry.id   AF-A0A2V8GG43-F1
#
_cell.length_a   1.000
_cell.length_b   1.000
_cell.length_c   1.000
_cell.angle_alpha   90.00
_cell.angle_beta   90.00
_cell.angle_gamma   90.00
#
_symmetry.space_group_name_H-M   'P 1'
#
loop_
_entity.id
_entity.type
_entity.pdbx_description
1 polymer ?
#
loop_
_entity_poly.entity_id
_entity_poly.type
_entity_poly.pdbx_seq_one_letter_code
_entity_poly.pdbx_strand_id
1 'polypeptide(L)'
;IGANLAFSRAALITVGGWRTDLGKVNNTLISGEDHEIFLRLRKHGLYEGYYDPAIGVRHYVPAARLTRRYFRQWFYWHGKTQALMLYDLFPDLDMSRVPRIAGVPRFLYRQAFEQCVRYVKRLGHGDALEHLAEELRLSRCVGMLIECWRQRRRVHESSETHVVQDPVLM
;
A
#
# COMPACT_ATOMS: atom_id res chain seq x y z
N ILE A 1 -7.93 -4.90 7.82
CA ILE A 1 -8.53 -4.50 9.13
C ILE A 1 -8.09 -5.56 10.12
N GLY A 2 -7.07 -5.26 10.90
CA GLY A 2 -6.61 -6.05 12.02
C GLY A 2 -7.31 -5.68 13.32
N ALA A 3 -8.65 -5.74 13.36
CA ALA A 3 -9.41 -5.28 14.52
C ALA A 3 -9.25 -6.18 15.76
N ASN A 4 -8.97 -7.47 15.56
CA ASN A 4 -8.69 -8.41 16.62
C ASN A 4 -7.75 -9.49 16.08
N LEU A 5 -6.48 -9.46 16.50
CA LEU A 5 -5.47 -10.40 16.08
C LEU A 5 -4.40 -10.54 17.15
N ALA A 6 -3.88 -11.76 17.28
CA ALA A 6 -2.78 -12.10 18.15
C ALA A 6 -1.75 -12.87 17.33
N PHE A 7 -0.47 -12.68 17.65
CA PHE A 7 0.62 -13.37 16.98
C PHE A 7 1.49 -14.08 18.00
N SER A 8 2.06 -15.21 17.59
CA SER A 8 3.19 -15.79 18.31
C SER A 8 4.34 -14.79 18.33
N ARG A 9 4.86 -14.50 19.53
CA ARG A 9 6.05 -13.65 19.70
C ARG A 9 7.23 -14.19 18.89
N ALA A 10 7.41 -15.51 18.88
CA ALA A 10 8.50 -16.15 18.14
C ALA A 10 8.35 -15.92 16.64
N ALA A 11 7.15 -16.12 16.07
CA ALA A 11 6.90 -15.87 14.65
C ALA A 11 7.14 -14.41 14.27
N LEU A 12 6.69 -13.45 15.09
CA LEU A 12 6.94 -12.02 14.86
C LEU A 12 8.43 -11.68 14.85
N ILE A 13 9.21 -12.22 15.79
CA ILE A 13 10.65 -11.99 15.86
C ILE A 13 11.34 -12.58 14.64
N THR A 14 10.97 -13.81 14.23
CA THR A 14 11.56 -14.48 13.07
C THR A 14 11.37 -13.69 11.78
N VAL A 15 10.21 -13.03 11.60
CA VAL A 15 9.95 -12.20 10.42
C VAL A 15 10.45 -10.75 10.55
N GLY A 16 11.14 -10.40 11.64
CA GLY A 16 11.73 -9.08 11.84
C GLY A 16 10.78 -8.00 12.38
N GLY A 17 9.65 -8.39 12.96
CA GLY A 17 8.68 -7.48 13.57
C GLY A 17 7.92 -6.59 12.57
N TRP A 18 7.29 -5.55 13.10
CA TRP A 18 6.47 -4.62 12.32
C TRP A 18 7.31 -3.63 11.54
N ARG A 19 6.90 -3.36 10.30
CA ARG A 19 7.41 -2.26 9.51
C ARG A 19 6.93 -0.92 10.07
N THR A 20 7.87 -0.02 10.35
CA THR A 20 7.58 1.31 10.95
C THR A 20 7.20 2.36 9.92
N ASP A 21 7.29 2.04 8.63
CA ASP A 21 6.86 2.90 7.50
C ASP A 21 5.39 2.66 7.09
N LEU A 22 4.73 1.66 7.69
CA LEU A 22 3.32 1.32 7.48
C LEU A 22 2.48 1.58 8.75
N GLY A 23 1.16 1.56 8.59
CA GLY A 23 0.22 1.98 9.64
C GLY A 23 0.05 3.49 9.72
N LYS A 24 -0.54 3.97 10.83
CA LYS A 24 -0.87 5.39 11.05
C LYS A 24 0.36 6.26 11.35
N VAL A 25 1.34 6.21 10.46
CA VAL A 25 2.58 6.98 10.55
C VAL A 25 2.28 8.46 10.31
N ASN A 26 2.84 9.33 11.15
CA ASN A 26 2.78 10.79 11.00
C ASN A 26 1.37 11.36 10.76
N ASN A 27 0.36 10.78 11.42
CA ASN A 27 -1.06 11.16 11.28
C ASN A 27 -1.58 11.09 9.82
N THR A 28 -0.99 10.22 9.01
CA THR A 28 -1.45 9.93 7.64
C THR A 28 -2.47 8.79 7.63
N LEU A 29 -3.12 8.57 6.49
CA LEU A 29 -3.96 7.39 6.24
C LEU A 29 -3.17 6.25 5.59
N ILE A 30 -1.83 6.24 5.71
CA ILE A 30 -1.07 5.03 5.42
C ILE A 30 -1.57 3.91 6.34
N SER A 31 -1.57 2.69 5.82
CA SER A 31 -2.01 1.49 6.54
C SER A 31 -1.23 0.28 6.01
N GLY A 32 -1.83 -0.89 5.96
CA GLY A 32 -1.24 -2.10 5.37
C GLY A 32 -0.25 -2.83 6.26
N GLU A 33 0.01 -2.37 7.49
CA GLU A 33 0.87 -3.05 8.46
C GLU A 33 0.38 -4.48 8.75
N ASP A 34 -0.94 -4.64 8.89
CA ASP A 34 -1.59 -5.93 9.10
C ASP A 34 -1.44 -6.83 7.87
N HIS A 35 -1.68 -6.28 6.67
CA HIS A 35 -1.54 -7.02 5.42
C HIS A 35 -0.09 -7.46 5.17
N GLU A 36 0.85 -6.54 5.36
CA GLU A 36 2.26 -6.76 5.09
C GLU A 36 2.85 -7.85 5.98
N ILE A 37 2.53 -7.85 7.27
CA ILE A 37 3.08 -8.86 8.18
C ILE A 37 2.62 -10.27 7.82
N PHE A 38 1.37 -10.43 7.32
CA PHE A 38 0.88 -11.72 6.82
C PHE A 38 1.57 -12.16 5.53
N LEU A 39 1.85 -11.24 4.60
CA LEU A 39 2.64 -11.55 3.40
C LEU A 39 4.03 -12.05 3.78
N ARG A 40 4.66 -11.41 4.77
CA ARG A 40 5.98 -11.80 5.25
C ARG A 40 5.95 -13.15 5.98
N LEU A 41 4.99 -13.37 6.88
CA LEU A 41 4.78 -14.69 7.52
C LEU A 41 4.62 -15.79 6.47
N ARG A 42 3.86 -15.54 5.40
CA ARG A 42 3.69 -16.51 4.31
C ARG A 42 5.00 -16.80 3.59
N LYS A 43 5.80 -15.77 3.30
CA LYS A 43 7.12 -15.91 2.66
C LYS A 43 8.10 -16.75 3.50
N HIS A 44 7.97 -16.70 4.82
CA HIS A 44 8.78 -17.48 5.76
C HIS A 44 8.20 -18.88 6.07
N GLY A 45 7.08 -19.27 5.47
CA GLY A 45 6.42 -20.55 5.79
C GLY A 45 5.81 -20.59 7.19
N LEU A 46 5.52 -19.43 7.79
CA LEU A 46 4.98 -19.27 9.15
C LEU A 46 3.53 -18.76 9.15
N TYR A 47 2.87 -18.74 7.99
CA TYR A 47 1.47 -18.34 7.87
C TYR A 47 0.54 -19.48 8.25
N GLU A 48 0.49 -19.75 9.55
CA GLU A 48 -0.41 -20.71 10.18
C GLU A 48 -1.21 -19.98 11.27
N GLY A 49 -2.51 -20.22 11.31
CA GLY A 49 -3.39 -19.52 12.22
C GLY A 49 -4.71 -20.24 12.44
N TYR A 50 -5.39 -19.84 13.51
CA TYR A 50 -6.72 -20.34 13.87
C TYR A 50 -7.68 -19.17 13.94
N TYR A 51 -8.90 -19.39 13.44
CA TYR A 51 -10.02 -18.45 13.59
C TYR A 51 -10.96 -18.97 14.66
N ASP A 52 -11.17 -18.18 15.71
CA ASP A 52 -12.13 -18.46 16.76
C ASP A 52 -13.33 -17.51 16.66
N PRO A 53 -14.54 -17.98 16.26
CA PRO A 53 -15.72 -17.13 16.19
C PRO A 53 -16.19 -16.61 17.56
N ALA A 54 -15.77 -17.23 18.68
CA ALA A 54 -16.11 -16.76 20.01
C ALA A 54 -15.30 -15.51 20.43
N ILE A 55 -14.14 -15.27 19.82
CA ILE A 55 -13.28 -14.10 20.11
C ILE A 55 -13.67 -12.93 19.19
N GLY A 56 -14.91 -12.47 19.32
CA GLY A 56 -15.46 -11.35 18.56
C GLY A 56 -15.19 -9.99 19.21
N VAL A 57 -15.02 -8.95 18.38
CA VAL A 57 -15.00 -7.54 18.82
C VAL A 57 -16.05 -6.72 18.09
N ARG A 58 -16.61 -5.71 18.76
CA ARG A 58 -17.52 -4.74 18.13
C ARG A 58 -16.72 -3.54 17.65
N HIS A 59 -16.60 -3.38 16.33
CA HIS A 59 -15.91 -2.23 15.74
C HIS A 59 -16.88 -1.08 15.50
N TYR A 60 -16.63 0.07 16.14
CA TYR A 60 -17.36 1.30 15.87
C TYR A 60 -16.83 1.99 14.62
N VAL A 61 -17.70 2.21 13.63
CA VAL A 61 -17.40 2.99 12.42
C VAL A 61 -18.10 4.35 12.54
N PRO A 62 -17.37 5.45 12.75
CA PRO A 62 -17.96 6.78 12.82
C PRO A 62 -18.65 7.16 11.50
N ALA A 63 -19.78 7.87 11.57
CA ALA A 63 -20.52 8.34 10.39
C ALA A 63 -19.65 9.19 9.44
N ALA A 64 -18.65 9.90 9.97
CA ALA A 64 -17.68 10.65 9.18
C ALA A 64 -16.89 9.77 8.18
N ARG A 65 -16.74 8.47 8.47
CA ARG A 65 -16.09 7.49 7.57
C ARG A 65 -17.01 6.91 6.50
N LEU A 66 -18.31 7.21 6.56
CA LEU A 66 -19.33 6.73 5.61
C LEU A 66 -19.67 7.79 4.57
N THR A 67 -18.69 8.61 4.19
CA THR A 67 -18.87 9.71 3.23
C THR A 67 -18.06 9.45 1.96
N ARG A 68 -18.57 9.88 0.80
CA ARG A 68 -17.81 9.79 -0.48
C ARG A 68 -16.45 10.48 -0.38
N ARG A 69 -16.38 11.61 0.35
CA ARG A 69 -15.14 12.33 0.62
C ARG A 69 -14.13 11.45 1.36
N TYR A 70 -14.56 10.79 2.42
CA TYR A 70 -13.69 9.87 3.17
C TYR A 70 -13.22 8.72 2.28
N PHE A 71 -14.10 8.09 1.50
CA PHE A 71 -13.70 7.01 0.60
C PHE A 71 -12.67 7.45 -0.44
N ARG A 72 -12.83 8.61 -1.08
CA ARG A 72 -11.83 9.14 -2.03
C ARG A 72 -10.48 9.33 -1.36
N GLN A 73 -10.47 9.96 -0.18
CA GLN A 73 -9.25 10.15 0.57
C GLN A 73 -8.62 8.80 0.93
N TRP A 74 -9.41 7.88 1.47
CA TRP A 74 -8.94 6.56 1.88
C TRP A 74 -8.37 5.76 0.69
N PHE A 75 -9.05 5.72 -0.46
CA PHE A 75 -8.57 5.01 -1.65
C PHE A 75 -7.27 5.61 -2.20
N TYR A 76 -7.18 6.95 -2.22
CA TYR A 76 -5.93 7.64 -2.57
C TYR A 76 -4.76 7.20 -1.68
N TRP A 77 -4.94 7.24 -0.35
CA TRP A 77 -3.90 6.83 0.60
C TRP A 77 -3.64 5.32 0.60
N HIS A 78 -4.64 4.51 0.29
CA HIS A 78 -4.47 3.09 0.07
C HIS A 78 -3.56 2.84 -1.15
N GLY A 79 -3.71 3.60 -2.24
CA GLY A 79 -2.79 3.57 -3.37
C GLY A 79 -1.35 3.89 -2.95
N LYS A 80 -1.16 4.92 -2.12
CA LYS A 80 0.17 5.25 -1.56
C LYS A 80 0.74 4.11 -0.71
N THR A 81 -0.10 3.47 0.09
CA THR A 81 0.27 2.29 0.88
C THR A 81 0.74 1.14 -0.03
N GLN A 82 0.02 0.87 -1.13
CA GLN A 82 0.41 -0.15 -2.10
C GLN A 82 1.76 0.17 -2.77
N ALA A 83 2.08 1.45 -2.98
CA ALA A 83 3.39 1.84 -3.50
C ALA A 83 4.54 1.50 -2.53
N LEU A 84 4.32 1.62 -1.21
CA LEU A 84 5.30 1.23 -0.18
C LEU A 84 5.46 -0.30 -0.09
N MET A 85 4.44 -1.04 -0.50
CA MET A 85 4.39 -2.51 -0.43
C MET A 85 4.60 -3.18 -1.80
N LEU A 86 5.17 -2.47 -2.77
CA LEU A 86 5.25 -2.96 -4.15
C LEU A 86 5.96 -4.33 -4.29
N TYR A 87 7.04 -4.54 -3.53
CA TYR A 87 7.77 -5.81 -3.53
C TYR A 87 6.96 -6.94 -2.88
N ASP A 88 6.14 -6.60 -1.87
CA ASP A 88 5.31 -7.56 -1.14
C ASP A 88 4.08 -7.97 -1.96
N LEU A 89 3.50 -7.03 -2.71
CA LEU A 89 2.28 -7.23 -3.51
C LEU A 89 2.52 -7.95 -4.84
N PHE A 90 3.76 -7.96 -5.33
CA PHE A 90 4.14 -8.61 -6.59
C PHE A 90 5.31 -9.58 -6.38
N PRO A 91 5.14 -10.64 -5.56
CA PRO A 91 6.23 -11.55 -5.20
C PRO A 91 6.80 -12.32 -6.39
N ASP A 92 5.98 -12.54 -7.43
CA ASP A 92 6.38 -13.27 -8.64
C ASP A 92 7.15 -12.39 -9.65
N LEU A 93 7.24 -11.08 -9.40
CA LEU A 93 7.96 -10.14 -10.25
C LEU A 93 9.24 -9.70 -9.55
N ASP A 94 10.37 -9.84 -10.25
CA ASP A 94 11.60 -9.18 -9.83
C ASP A 94 11.49 -7.67 -10.08
N MET A 95 10.96 -6.96 -9.08
CA MET A 95 10.73 -5.52 -9.08
C MET A 95 12.02 -4.69 -9.22
N SER A 96 13.21 -5.30 -9.10
CA SER A 96 14.50 -4.66 -9.40
C SER A 96 14.76 -4.56 -10.91
N ARG A 97 14.26 -5.52 -11.69
CA ARG A 97 14.41 -5.60 -13.15
C ARG A 97 13.29 -4.92 -13.92
N VAL A 98 12.18 -4.59 -13.25
CA VAL A 98 11.06 -3.91 -13.90
C VAL A 98 11.51 -2.51 -14.35
N PRO A 99 11.39 -2.17 -15.65
CA PRO A 99 11.76 -0.84 -16.11
C PRO A 99 10.89 0.22 -15.45
N ARG A 100 11.52 1.31 -14.99
CA ARG A 100 10.85 2.42 -14.29
C ARG A 100 10.89 3.67 -15.16
N ILE A 101 9.77 4.37 -15.23
CA ILE A 101 9.68 5.69 -15.84
C ILE A 101 9.41 6.67 -14.71
N ALA A 102 10.28 7.66 -14.55
CA ALA A 102 10.23 8.62 -13.44
C ALA A 102 10.11 8.00 -12.03
N GLY A 103 10.69 6.81 -11.82
CA GLY A 103 10.65 6.07 -10.54
C GLY A 103 9.48 5.09 -10.39
N VAL A 104 8.49 5.19 -11.29
CA VAL A 104 7.29 4.35 -11.29
C VAL A 104 7.50 3.11 -12.19
N PRO A 105 7.24 1.89 -11.70
CA PRO A 105 7.23 0.68 -12.54
C PRO A 105 6.33 0.84 -13.78
N ARG A 106 6.85 0.57 -14.98
CA ARG A 106 6.18 0.90 -16.25
C ARG A 106 4.77 0.32 -16.40
N PHE A 107 4.53 -0.87 -15.83
CA PHE A 107 3.24 -1.55 -15.95
C PHE A 107 2.13 -0.85 -15.17
N LEU A 108 2.45 -0.03 -14.16
CA LEU A 108 1.47 0.74 -13.41
C LEU A 108 0.82 1.83 -14.27
N TYR A 109 1.54 2.40 -15.25
CA TYR A 109 0.96 3.33 -16.21
C TYR A 109 -0.11 2.63 -17.07
N ARG A 110 0.17 1.40 -17.50
CA ARG A 110 -0.82 0.60 -18.24
C ARG A 110 -2.05 0.31 -17.36
N GLN A 111 -1.86 -0.10 -16.11
CA GLN A 111 -2.98 -0.36 -15.18
C GLN A 111 -3.80 0.91 -14.93
N ALA A 112 -3.15 2.06 -14.74
CA ALA A 112 -3.82 3.34 -14.57
C ALA A 112 -4.61 3.72 -15.84
N PHE A 113 -4.03 3.52 -17.03
CA PHE A 113 -4.70 3.77 -18.30
C PHE A 113 -5.92 2.87 -18.49
N GLU A 114 -5.79 1.57 -18.25
CA GLU A 114 -6.92 0.62 -18.30
C GLU A 114 -8.04 1.05 -17.33
N GLN A 115 -7.69 1.52 -16.14
CA GLN A 115 -8.65 2.03 -15.16
C GLN A 115 -9.31 3.35 -15.61
N CYS A 116 -8.56 4.27 -16.23
CA CYS A 116 -9.12 5.48 -16.84
C CYS A 116 -10.14 5.15 -17.93
N VAL A 117 -9.81 4.18 -18.82
CA VAL A 117 -10.72 3.75 -19.88
C VAL A 117 -12.01 3.16 -19.29
N ARG A 118 -11.91 2.35 -18.23
CA ARG A 118 -13.10 1.83 -17.52
C ARG A 118 -13.96 2.94 -16.95
N TYR A 119 -13.35 3.91 -16.28
CA TYR A 119 -14.06 5.07 -15.75
C TYR A 119 -14.80 5.85 -16.85
N VAL A 120 -14.12 6.17 -17.96
CA VAL A 120 -14.71 6.92 -19.08
C VAL A 120 -15.87 6.17 -19.72
N LYS A 121 -15.73 4.86 -19.94
CA LYS A 121 -16.82 4.02 -20.47
C LYS A 121 -18.07 4.01 -19.61
N ARG A 122 -17.95 4.36 -18.32
CA ARG A 122 -19.06 4.37 -17.35
C ARG A 122 -19.68 5.74 -17.12
N LEU A 123 -19.13 6.83 -17.66
CA LEU A 123 -19.67 8.19 -17.50
C LEU A 123 -21.11 8.37 -18.05
N GLY A 124 -21.57 7.48 -18.92
CA GLY A 124 -22.93 7.50 -19.49
C GLY A 124 -23.87 6.41 -18.98
N HIS A 125 -23.46 5.59 -18.01
CA HIS A 125 -24.33 4.56 -17.43
C HIS A 125 -25.06 5.12 -16.20
N GLY A 126 -26.34 4.77 -16.02
CA GLY A 126 -27.20 5.27 -14.94
C GLY A 126 -26.89 4.73 -13.53
N ASP A 127 -25.79 3.99 -13.33
CA ASP A 127 -25.41 3.43 -12.04
C ASP A 127 -24.42 4.32 -11.29
N ALA A 128 -24.94 5.08 -10.34
CA ALA A 128 -24.16 6.00 -9.51
C ALA A 128 -23.16 5.29 -8.59
N LEU A 129 -23.43 4.04 -8.18
CA LEU A 129 -22.57 3.28 -7.29
C LEU A 129 -21.37 2.73 -8.06
N GLU A 130 -21.61 2.15 -9.24
CA GLU A 130 -20.53 1.69 -10.11
C GLU A 130 -19.62 2.83 -10.55
N HIS A 131 -20.20 3.98 -10.91
CA HIS A 131 -19.43 5.16 -11.25
C HIS A 131 -18.52 5.60 -10.09
N LEU A 132 -19.04 5.63 -8.87
CA LEU A 132 -18.25 5.91 -7.68
C LEU A 132 -17.16 4.85 -7.46
N ALA A 133 -17.44 3.57 -7.66
CA ALA A 133 -16.45 2.51 -7.51
C ALA A 133 -15.26 2.69 -8.48
N GLU A 134 -15.54 3.01 -9.75
CA GLU A 134 -14.50 3.25 -10.75
C GLU A 134 -13.72 4.55 -10.47
N GLU A 135 -14.38 5.59 -9.96
CA GLU A 135 -13.75 6.82 -9.46
C GLU A 135 -12.77 6.51 -8.31
N LEU A 136 -13.18 5.68 -7.35
CA LEU A 136 -12.35 5.29 -6.21
C LEU A 136 -11.13 4.46 -6.63
N ARG A 137 -11.30 3.51 -7.56
CA ARG A 137 -10.18 2.74 -8.14
C ARG A 137 -9.19 3.65 -8.87
N LEU A 138 -9.68 4.66 -9.59
CA LEU A 138 -8.83 5.66 -10.24
C LEU A 138 -8.06 6.49 -9.21
N SER A 139 -8.72 6.95 -8.14
CA SER A 139 -8.09 7.67 -7.03
C SER A 139 -6.94 6.88 -6.38
N ARG A 140 -7.13 5.57 -6.20
CA ARG A 140 -6.07 4.64 -5.76
C ARG A 140 -4.91 4.58 -6.75
N CYS A 141 -5.15 4.44 -8.05
CA CYS A 141 -4.09 4.46 -9.06
C CYS A 141 -3.27 5.76 -8.98
N VAL A 142 -3.93 6.91 -8.86
CA VAL A 142 -3.26 8.21 -8.71
C VAL A 142 -2.38 8.25 -7.46
N GLY A 143 -2.90 7.79 -6.31
CA GLY A 143 -2.13 7.71 -5.07
C GLY A 143 -0.87 6.84 -5.20
N MET A 144 -1.01 5.68 -5.83
CA MET A 144 0.09 4.75 -6.07
C MET A 144 1.18 5.35 -6.97
N LEU A 145 0.80 5.96 -8.10
CA LEU A 145 1.75 6.60 -9.02
C LEU A 145 2.50 7.75 -8.34
N ILE A 146 1.79 8.60 -7.59
CA ILE A 146 2.40 9.75 -6.89
C ILE A 146 3.38 9.28 -5.83
N GLU A 147 3.05 8.26 -5.06
CA GLU A 147 3.96 7.78 -4.02
C GLU A 147 5.19 7.09 -4.61
N CYS A 148 5.04 6.28 -5.67
CA CYS A 148 6.18 5.75 -6.42
C CYS A 148 7.12 6.86 -6.93
N TRP A 149 6.55 7.94 -7.47
CA TRP A 149 7.32 9.10 -7.92
C TRP A 149 8.00 9.84 -6.77
N ARG A 150 7.35 9.97 -5.61
CA ARG A 150 7.94 10.59 -4.41
C ARG A 150 9.10 9.77 -3.84
N GLN A 151 8.96 8.45 -3.80
CA GLN A 151 10.01 7.56 -3.29
C GLN A 151 11.31 7.67 -4.10
N ARG A 152 11.23 7.95 -5.42
CA ARG A 152 12.41 8.23 -6.25
C ARG A 152 13.28 9.35 -5.68
N ARG A 153 12.66 10.43 -5.18
CA ARG A 153 13.39 11.59 -4.64
C ARG A 153 14.10 11.24 -3.34
N ARG A 154 13.45 10.46 -2.46
CA ARG A 154 14.06 9.99 -1.21
C ARG A 154 15.27 9.10 -1.43
N VAL A 155 15.20 8.19 -2.41
CA VAL A 155 16.34 7.33 -2.77
C VAL A 155 17.51 8.17 -3.29
N HIS A 156 17.23 9.21 -4.08
CA HIS A 156 18.25 10.11 -4.59
C HIS A 156 18.92 10.92 -3.45
N GLU A 157 18.14 11.49 -2.54
CA GLU A 157 18.64 12.24 -1.37
C GLU A 157 19.45 11.36 -0.41
N SER A 158 19.03 10.11 -0.16
CA SER A 158 19.81 9.17 0.66
C SER A 158 21.13 8.76 0.01
N SER A 159 21.17 8.61 -1.33
CA SER A 159 22.40 8.29 -2.05
C SER A 159 23.38 9.48 -2.07
N GLU A 160 22.89 10.72 -2.15
CA GLU A 160 23.75 11.92 -2.05
C GLU A 160 24.30 12.10 -0.64
N THR A 161 23.52 11.80 0.40
CA THR A 161 23.96 11.92 1.80
C THR A 161 25.04 10.89 2.16
N HIS A 162 25.00 9.68 1.59
CA HIS A 162 26.04 8.67 1.77
C HIS A 162 27.35 9.00 1.04
N VAL A 163 27.31 9.73 -0.09
CA VAL A 163 28.52 10.13 -0.84
C VAL A 163 29.29 11.27 -0.15
N VAL A 164 28.62 12.09 0.67
CA VAL A 164 29.25 13.22 1.37
C VAL A 164 29.96 12.79 2.67
N GLN A 165 29.77 11.54 3.14
CA GLN A 165 30.36 11.04 4.40
C GLN A 165 31.61 10.15 4.24
N ASP A 166 32.20 10.03 3.04
CA ASP A 166 33.56 9.47 2.87
C ASP A 166 34.61 10.58 2.66
N PRO A 167 35.09 11.26 3.71
CA PRO A 167 36.37 11.95 3.62
C PRO A 167 37.48 10.90 3.71
N VAL A 168 38.12 10.66 2.56
CA VAL A 168 39.52 10.28 2.37
C VAL A 168 40.25 9.86 3.66
N LEU A 169 40.40 8.55 3.89
CA LEU A 169 41.51 8.01 4.68
C LEU A 169 42.70 7.83 3.74
N MET A 170 43.57 8.83 3.75
CA MET A 170 44.97 8.75 3.32
C MET A 170 45.81 8.15 4.44
#